data_AF-A0A7X4ANE6-F1
#
_entry.id   AF-A0A7X4ANE6-F1
#
_cell.length_a   1.000
_cell.length_b   1.000
_cell.length_c   1.000
_cell.angle_alpha   90.00
_cell.angle_beta   90.00
_cell.angle_gamma   90.00
#
_symmetry.space_group_name_H-M   'P 1'
#
loop_
_entity.id
_entity.type
_entity.pdbx_description
1 polymer ?
#
loop_
_entity_poly.entity_id
_entity_poly.type
_entity_poly.pdbx_seq_one_letter_code
_entity_poly.pdbx_strand_id
1 'polypeptide(L)'
;LKQRLNLKKDVAKGIPAAKTKLNNCDQEIKALPKKRAEAEANLIREIEGIQLGSIDVYVRAFVTMSLTEDIPAKTLRDAEAIAIKTAMEYEHDRGAEVKDVSNPSLKKGFDLQSRHPNGEVRYIEVKGRTGITSVELTANEWRQAANHGDRYWLYIVYHCETEPQLRRCQDPFETLTEKATGSIRINAGDIMRNSDV
;
A
#
# COMPACT_ATOMS: atom_id res chain seq x y z
N LEU A 1 51.18 22.92 18.50
CA LEU A 1 52.44 23.28 17.78
C LEU A 1 52.85 24.75 17.96
N LYS A 2 51.98 25.74 17.71
CA LYS A 2 52.28 27.18 17.93
C LYS A 2 52.70 27.50 19.38
N GLN A 3 52.01 26.93 20.37
CA GLN A 3 52.35 27.07 21.80
C GLN A 3 53.75 26.53 22.14
N ARG A 4 54.10 25.34 21.64
CA ARG A 4 55.46 24.75 21.79
C ARG A 4 56.53 25.65 21.19
N LEU A 5 56.28 26.24 20.01
CA LEU A 5 57.21 27.15 19.35
C LEU A 5 57.42 28.44 20.16
N ASN A 6 56.34 29.00 20.73
CA ASN A 6 56.42 30.17 21.60
C ASN A 6 57.17 29.84 22.90
N LEU A 7 56.90 28.70 23.53
CA LEU A 7 57.63 28.25 24.72
C LEU A 7 59.12 28.03 24.45
N LYS A 8 59.51 27.55 23.27
CA LYS A 8 60.93 27.48 22.86
C LYS A 8 61.59 28.86 22.77
N LYS A 9 60.87 29.86 22.22
CA LYS A 9 61.35 31.25 22.17
C LYS A 9 61.46 31.86 23.57
N ASP A 10 60.52 31.56 24.46
CA ASP A 10 60.49 32.07 25.83
C ASP A 10 61.60 31.44 26.69
N VAL A 11 61.92 30.16 26.47
CA VAL A 11 63.11 29.51 27.04
C VAL A 11 64.39 30.18 26.56
N ALA A 12 64.49 30.51 25.28
CA ALA A 12 65.65 31.22 24.73
C ALA A 12 65.79 32.66 25.27
N LYS A 13 64.69 33.29 25.67
CA LYS A 13 64.65 34.60 26.33
C LYS A 13 64.86 34.55 27.86
N GLY A 14 65.08 33.36 28.42
CA GLY A 14 65.35 33.20 29.86
C GLY A 14 64.14 33.40 30.77
N ILE A 15 62.91 33.31 30.24
CA ILE A 15 61.69 33.53 31.04
C ILE A 15 61.57 32.43 32.12
N PRO A 16 61.40 32.79 33.40
CA PRO A 16 61.21 31.82 34.49
C PRO A 16 60.05 30.87 34.22
N ALA A 17 60.19 29.60 34.61
CA ALA A 17 59.21 28.52 34.41
C ALA A 17 58.87 28.12 32.95
N ALA A 18 59.41 28.80 31.92
CA ALA A 18 59.17 28.45 30.51
C ALA A 18 59.73 27.07 30.16
N LYS A 19 60.86 26.68 30.75
CA LYS A 19 61.50 25.36 30.53
C LYS A 19 60.63 24.20 31.03
N THR A 20 60.04 24.33 32.21
CA THR A 20 59.11 23.34 32.77
C THR A 20 57.85 23.22 31.92
N LYS A 21 57.28 24.36 31.49
CA LYS A 21 56.11 24.38 30.59
C LYS A 21 56.41 23.74 29.23
N LEU A 22 57.60 23.96 28.67
CA LEU A 22 58.02 23.32 27.43
C LEU A 22 58.15 21.80 27.58
N ASN A 23 58.76 21.33 28.67
CA ASN A 23 58.89 19.89 28.96
C ASN A 23 57.52 19.22 29.11
N ASN A 24 56.58 19.85 29.81
CA ASN A 24 55.22 19.32 29.95
C ASN A 24 54.51 19.28 28.59
N CYS A 25 54.64 20.34 27.78
CA CYS A 25 54.10 20.39 26.42
C CYS A 25 54.70 19.30 25.50
N ASP A 26 56.00 19.03 25.62
CA ASP A 26 56.67 17.96 24.86
C ASP A 26 56.21 16.56 25.33
N GLN A 27 56.00 16.36 26.63
CA GLN A 27 55.45 15.12 27.18
C GLN A 27 54.00 14.89 26.73
N GLU A 28 53.17 15.92 26.75
CA GLU A 28 51.79 15.86 26.24
C GLU A 28 51.77 15.48 24.76
N ILE A 29 52.58 16.15 23.92
CA ILE A 29 52.68 15.83 22.49
C ILE A 29 53.15 14.40 22.26
N LYS A 30 54.10 13.90 23.07
CA LYS A 30 54.58 12.52 22.99
C LYS A 30 53.49 11.50 23.37
N ALA A 31 52.56 11.88 24.25
CA ALA A 31 51.43 11.03 24.67
C ALA A 31 50.23 11.07 23.72
N LEU A 32 50.09 12.10 22.88
CA LEU A 32 48.95 12.27 21.97
C LEU A 32 48.73 11.08 21.00
N PRO A 33 49.76 10.49 20.34
CA PRO A 33 49.55 9.35 19.45
C PRO A 33 48.95 8.14 20.17
N LYS A 34 49.41 7.88 21.40
CA LYS A 34 48.88 6.77 22.22
C LYS A 34 47.41 7.02 22.58
N LYS A 35 47.08 8.23 23.06
CA LYS A 35 45.69 8.59 23.38
C LYS A 35 44.77 8.51 22.17
N ARG A 36 45.27 8.91 20.99
CA ARG A 36 44.52 8.79 19.73
C ARG A 36 44.25 7.33 19.38
N ALA A 37 45.28 6.47 19.44
CA ALA A 37 45.13 5.04 19.15
C ALA A 37 44.15 4.36 20.13
N GLU A 38 44.20 4.71 21.41
CA GLU A 38 43.24 4.22 22.42
C GLU A 38 41.81 4.68 22.12
N ALA A 39 41.61 5.95 21.74
CA ALA A 39 40.30 6.47 21.37
C ALA A 39 39.74 5.83 20.10
N GLU A 40 40.58 5.63 19.08
CA GLU A 40 40.20 4.94 17.83
C GLU A 40 39.82 3.48 18.12
N ALA A 41 40.60 2.77 18.94
CA ALA A 41 40.29 1.39 19.32
C ALA A 41 38.98 1.28 20.11
N ASN A 42 38.69 2.24 20.99
CA ASN A 42 37.42 2.29 21.72
C ASN A 42 36.23 2.50 20.80
N LEU A 43 36.33 3.41 19.82
CA LEU A 43 35.27 3.66 18.83
C LEU A 43 35.00 2.43 17.96
N ILE A 44 36.05 1.73 17.52
CA ILE A 44 35.91 0.49 16.74
C ILE A 44 35.17 -0.57 17.58
N ARG A 45 35.58 -0.75 18.84
CA ARG A 45 34.94 -1.71 19.74
C ARG A 45 33.47 -1.40 20.01
N GLU A 46 33.10 -0.13 20.08
CA GLU A 46 31.71 0.30 20.24
C GLU A 46 30.87 -0.07 19.00
N ILE A 47 31.41 0.16 17.80
CA ILE A 47 30.76 -0.21 16.53
C ILE A 47 30.64 -1.74 16.39
N GLU A 48 31.69 -2.49 16.73
CA GLU A 48 31.69 -3.96 16.70
C GLU A 48 30.70 -4.57 17.71
N GLY A 49 30.37 -3.83 18.78
CA GLY A 49 29.36 -4.22 19.76
C GLY A 49 27.92 -4.02 19.30
N ILE A 50 27.69 -3.35 18.17
CA ILE A 50 26.34 -3.14 17.62
C ILE A 50 25.89 -4.43 16.94
N GLN A 51 25.01 -5.16 17.61
CA GLN A 51 24.26 -6.26 17.00
C GLN A 51 22.87 -5.78 16.62
N LEU A 52 22.51 -5.97 15.34
CA LEU A 52 21.12 -5.87 14.92
C LEU A 52 20.35 -6.99 15.62
N GLY A 53 19.28 -6.64 16.33
CA GLY A 53 18.38 -7.60 16.93
C GLY A 53 17.65 -8.44 15.87
N SER A 54 16.91 -9.45 16.32
CA SER A 54 16.06 -10.25 15.44
C SER A 54 15.08 -9.35 14.70
N ILE A 55 15.07 -9.47 13.36
CA ILE A 55 14.08 -8.80 12.52
C ILE A 55 12.89 -9.74 12.37
N ASP A 56 11.75 -9.34 12.93
CA ASP A 56 10.48 -10.04 12.71
C ASP A 56 9.82 -9.46 11.46
N VAL A 57 9.87 -10.22 10.36
CA VAL A 57 9.16 -9.88 9.12
C VAL A 57 7.74 -10.43 9.21
N TYR A 58 6.79 -9.56 9.55
CA TYR A 58 5.37 -9.94 9.61
C TYR A 58 4.77 -10.17 8.22
N VAL A 59 5.13 -9.34 7.24
CA VAL A 59 4.60 -9.38 5.87
C VAL A 59 5.66 -8.86 4.89
N ARG A 60 5.70 -9.47 3.70
CA ARG A 60 6.42 -8.94 2.53
C ARG A 60 5.42 -8.82 1.39
N ALA A 61 5.31 -7.64 0.79
CA ALA A 61 4.44 -7.40 -0.35
C ALA A 61 5.28 -7.18 -1.61
N PHE A 62 4.84 -7.77 -2.73
CA PHE A 62 5.40 -7.50 -4.05
C PHE A 62 4.54 -6.42 -4.70
N VAL A 63 5.07 -5.22 -4.85
CA VAL A 63 4.36 -4.10 -5.47
C VAL A 63 4.75 -4.04 -6.94
N THR A 64 3.85 -4.48 -7.81
CA THR A 64 4.01 -4.26 -9.26
C THR A 64 3.47 -2.88 -9.60
N MET A 65 4.17 -2.15 -10.47
CA MET A 65 3.57 -0.98 -11.11
C MET A 65 2.40 -1.48 -11.97
N SER A 66 1.20 -1.00 -11.66
CA SER A 66 0.01 -1.29 -12.45
C SER A 66 0.22 -0.77 -13.86
N LEU A 67 0.27 -1.65 -14.86
CA LEU A 67 0.20 -1.33 -16.29
C LEU A 67 -1.22 -0.88 -16.71
N THR A 68 -1.98 -0.27 -15.80
CA THR A 68 -3.28 0.28 -16.15
C THR A 68 -3.04 1.58 -16.89
N GLU A 69 -3.36 1.56 -18.18
CA GLU A 69 -3.70 2.77 -18.92
C GLU A 69 -4.66 3.59 -18.05
N ASP A 70 -4.38 4.88 -17.85
CA ASP A 70 -5.30 5.80 -17.17
C ASP A 70 -6.57 5.88 -18.02
N ILE A 71 -7.55 5.02 -17.72
CA ILE A 71 -8.84 5.05 -18.41
C ILE A 71 -9.50 6.38 -18.04
N PRO A 72 -9.89 7.21 -19.02
CA PRO A 72 -10.51 8.49 -18.73
C PRO A 72 -11.75 8.31 -17.85
N ALA A 73 -11.89 9.13 -16.80
CA ALA A 73 -13.01 9.04 -15.87
C ALA A 73 -14.39 9.12 -16.54
N LYS A 74 -14.48 9.80 -17.69
CA LYS A 74 -15.70 9.86 -18.51
C LYS A 74 -16.06 8.47 -19.08
N THR A 75 -15.08 7.81 -19.71
CA THR A 75 -15.25 6.46 -20.25
C THR A 75 -15.68 5.47 -19.18
N LEU A 76 -15.14 5.60 -17.95
CA LEU A 76 -15.54 4.77 -16.82
C LEU A 76 -17.02 4.97 -16.46
N ARG A 77 -17.47 6.22 -16.35
CA ARG A 77 -18.87 6.54 -16.04
C ARG A 77 -19.84 6.09 -17.13
N ASP A 78 -19.47 6.30 -18.39
CA ASP A 78 -20.29 5.88 -19.53
C ASP A 78 -20.44 4.35 -19.54
N ALA A 79 -19.36 3.61 -19.25
CA ALA A 79 -19.38 2.16 -19.11
C ALA A 79 -20.20 1.68 -17.90
N GLU A 80 -20.12 2.37 -16.75
CA GLU A 80 -20.90 2.06 -15.55
C GLU A 80 -22.41 2.26 -15.77
N ALA A 81 -22.82 3.31 -16.48
CA ALA A 81 -24.23 3.53 -16.81
C ALA A 81 -24.81 2.39 -17.67
N ILE A 82 -24.04 1.91 -18.65
CA ILE A 82 -24.41 0.74 -19.47
C ILE A 82 -24.47 -0.51 -18.60
N ALA A 83 -23.48 -0.70 -17.72
CA ALA A 83 -23.43 -1.86 -16.84
C ALA A 83 -24.63 -1.95 -15.89
N ILE A 84 -25.03 -0.83 -15.26
CA ILE A 84 -26.21 -0.78 -14.39
C ILE A 84 -27.46 -1.18 -15.16
N LYS A 85 -27.65 -0.63 -16.37
CA LYS A 85 -28.79 -0.98 -17.21
C LYS A 85 -28.81 -2.48 -17.54
N THR A 86 -27.68 -3.03 -18.00
CA THR A 86 -27.55 -4.47 -18.31
C THR A 86 -27.82 -5.35 -17.09
N ALA A 87 -27.33 -4.96 -15.90
CA ALA A 87 -27.56 -5.69 -14.66
C ALA A 87 -29.05 -5.67 -14.26
N MET A 88 -29.71 -4.52 -14.37
CA MET A 88 -31.15 -4.41 -14.09
C MET A 88 -31.98 -5.26 -15.05
N GLU A 89 -31.69 -5.19 -16.35
CA GLU A 89 -32.36 -6.01 -17.38
C GLU A 89 -32.21 -7.51 -17.08
N TYR A 90 -30.97 -7.95 -16.78
CA TYR A 90 -30.68 -9.35 -16.44
C TYR A 90 -31.49 -9.88 -15.25
N GLU A 91 -31.65 -9.07 -14.20
CA GLU A 91 -32.40 -9.44 -13.01
C GLU A 91 -33.92 -9.37 -13.26
N HIS A 92 -34.40 -8.37 -14.01
CA HIS A 92 -35.81 -8.27 -14.40
C HIS A 92 -36.27 -9.44 -15.27
N ASP A 93 -35.43 -9.90 -16.21
CA ASP A 93 -35.72 -11.07 -17.06
C ASP A 93 -35.89 -12.37 -16.25
N ARG A 94 -35.37 -12.40 -15.01
CA ARG A 94 -35.55 -13.50 -14.05
C ARG A 94 -36.73 -13.30 -13.11
N GLY A 95 -37.55 -12.29 -13.37
CA GLY A 95 -38.74 -11.96 -12.58
C GLY A 95 -38.42 -11.25 -11.27
N ALA A 96 -37.19 -10.72 -11.10
CA ALA A 96 -36.84 -10.02 -9.89
C ALA A 96 -37.35 -8.57 -9.89
N GLU A 97 -37.74 -8.10 -8.71
CA GLU A 97 -37.97 -6.68 -8.43
C GLU A 97 -36.62 -6.04 -8.08
N VAL A 98 -36.15 -5.14 -8.94
CA VAL A 98 -34.85 -4.48 -8.80
C VAL A 98 -35.05 -3.03 -8.37
N LYS A 99 -34.31 -2.62 -7.34
CA LYS A 99 -34.31 -1.26 -6.81
C LYS A 99 -32.90 -0.68 -6.86
N ASP A 100 -32.77 0.50 -7.46
CA ASP A 100 -31.57 1.32 -7.38
C ASP A 100 -31.42 1.92 -5.96
N VAL A 101 -30.29 1.62 -5.34
CA VAL A 101 -29.87 2.07 -4.01
C VAL A 101 -28.45 2.66 -4.01
N SER A 102 -27.92 2.98 -5.19
CA SER A 102 -26.56 3.50 -5.43
C SER A 102 -26.30 4.88 -4.82
N ASN A 103 -27.32 5.54 -4.25
CA ASN A 103 -27.19 6.87 -3.66
C ASN A 103 -26.04 6.94 -2.64
N PRO A 104 -24.96 7.70 -2.95
CA PRO A 104 -23.75 7.74 -2.13
C PRO A 104 -23.99 8.25 -0.70
N SER A 105 -25.02 9.09 -0.50
CA SER A 105 -25.35 9.65 0.82
C SER A 105 -25.81 8.58 1.83
N LEU A 106 -26.32 7.45 1.35
CA LEU A 106 -26.83 6.37 2.19
C LEU A 106 -25.76 5.32 2.54
N LYS A 107 -24.58 5.37 1.89
CA LYS A 107 -23.42 4.49 2.12
C LYS A 107 -23.74 3.00 2.20
N LYS A 108 -24.68 2.52 1.39
CA LYS A 108 -25.14 1.11 1.38
C LYS A 108 -24.03 0.12 0.98
N GLY A 109 -23.12 0.54 0.10
CA GLY A 109 -21.98 -0.26 -0.39
C GLY A 109 -22.36 -1.33 -1.40
N PHE A 110 -23.44 -1.11 -2.14
CA PHE A 110 -23.89 -1.83 -3.33
C PHE A 110 -24.86 -0.92 -4.12
N ASP A 111 -24.95 -1.11 -5.43
CA ASP A 111 -25.75 -0.26 -6.32
C ASP A 111 -27.22 -0.68 -6.40
N LEU A 112 -27.48 -2.00 -6.45
CA LEU A 112 -28.80 -2.54 -6.68
C LEU A 112 -29.20 -3.51 -5.56
N GLN A 113 -30.49 -3.47 -5.21
CA GLN A 113 -31.14 -4.50 -4.42
C GLN A 113 -32.12 -5.25 -5.32
N SER A 114 -31.90 -6.54 -5.52
CA SER A 114 -32.75 -7.40 -6.34
C SER A 114 -33.49 -8.41 -5.45
N ARG A 115 -34.81 -8.49 -5.59
CA ARG A 115 -35.67 -9.43 -4.85
C ARG A 115 -36.34 -10.39 -5.83
N HIS A 116 -35.98 -11.66 -5.75
CA HIS A 116 -36.53 -12.70 -6.61
C HIS A 116 -37.85 -13.27 -6.07
N PRO A 117 -38.72 -13.84 -6.92
CA PRO A 117 -40.01 -14.42 -6.50
C PRO A 117 -39.88 -15.57 -5.50
N ASN A 118 -38.74 -16.27 -5.49
CA ASN A 118 -38.42 -17.34 -4.54
C ASN A 118 -38.07 -16.82 -3.13
N GLY A 119 -38.05 -15.50 -2.91
CA GLY A 119 -37.68 -14.86 -1.64
C GLY A 119 -36.19 -14.54 -1.50
N GLU A 120 -35.35 -14.92 -2.47
CA GLU A 120 -33.93 -14.57 -2.50
C GLU A 120 -33.75 -13.06 -2.66
N VAL A 121 -32.82 -12.50 -1.89
CA VAL A 121 -32.45 -11.08 -1.96
C VAL A 121 -30.97 -10.98 -2.26
N ARG A 122 -30.64 -10.30 -3.35
CA ARG A 122 -29.26 -10.00 -3.76
C ARG A 122 -28.94 -8.53 -3.53
N TYR A 123 -27.77 -8.29 -2.99
CA TYR A 123 -27.13 -6.98 -2.91
C TYR A 123 -26.04 -6.95 -3.97
N ILE A 124 -26.26 -6.15 -5.02
CA ILE A 124 -25.45 -6.22 -6.24
C ILE A 124 -24.65 -4.93 -6.38
N GLU A 125 -23.33 -5.06 -6.42
CA GLU A 125 -22.40 -4.01 -6.84
C GLU A 125 -22.10 -4.17 -8.34
N VAL A 126 -22.20 -3.09 -9.11
CA VAL A 126 -22.09 -3.14 -10.57
C VAL A 126 -20.87 -2.35 -11.05
N LYS A 127 -20.02 -2.99 -11.86
CA LYS A 127 -18.85 -2.34 -12.48
C LYS A 127 -18.90 -2.48 -14.00
N GLY A 128 -18.65 -1.38 -14.72
CA GLY A 128 -18.59 -1.38 -16.19
C GLY A 128 -17.18 -1.19 -16.73
N ARG A 129 -16.80 -1.91 -17.79
CA ARG A 129 -15.51 -1.76 -18.48
C ARG A 129 -15.67 -1.85 -19.99
N THR A 130 -14.90 -1.06 -20.73
CA THR A 130 -14.87 -1.07 -22.21
C THR A 130 -14.10 -2.28 -22.77
N GLY A 131 -13.17 -2.85 -22.00
CA GLY A 131 -12.45 -4.07 -22.31
C GLY A 131 -12.24 -4.95 -21.08
N ILE A 132 -11.60 -6.10 -21.25
CA ILE A 132 -11.36 -7.06 -20.16
C ILE A 132 -10.21 -6.57 -19.28
N THR A 133 -10.54 -5.81 -18.24
CA THR A 133 -9.59 -5.23 -17.29
C THR A 133 -10.01 -5.46 -15.85
N SER A 134 -9.10 -5.20 -14.91
CA SER A 134 -9.38 -5.29 -13.47
C SER A 134 -10.43 -4.28 -13.02
N VAL A 135 -11.15 -4.62 -11.95
CA VAL A 135 -12.06 -3.70 -11.27
C VAL A 135 -11.56 -3.44 -9.85
N GLU A 136 -11.98 -2.32 -9.28
CA GLU A 136 -11.67 -1.95 -7.90
C GLU A 136 -12.96 -1.87 -7.10
N LEU A 137 -12.97 -2.47 -5.92
CA LEU A 137 -14.00 -2.28 -4.91
C LEU A 137 -13.50 -1.31 -3.86
N THR A 138 -14.34 -0.33 -3.53
CA THR A 138 -14.04 0.60 -2.43
C THR A 138 -14.00 -0.15 -1.10
N ALA A 139 -13.33 0.42 -0.09
CA ALA A 139 -13.28 -0.19 1.24
C ALA A 139 -14.68 -0.41 1.87
N ASN A 140 -15.68 0.39 1.47
CA ASN A 140 -17.05 0.21 1.92
C ASN A 140 -17.72 -0.98 1.22
N GLU A 141 -17.62 -1.05 -0.12
CA GLU A 141 -18.10 -2.20 -0.91
C GLU A 141 -17.48 -3.51 -0.43
N TRP A 142 -16.17 -3.53 -0.20
CA TRP A 142 -15.48 -4.73 0.27
C TRP A 142 -15.94 -5.17 1.67
N ARG A 143 -16.15 -4.24 2.60
CA ARG A 143 -16.75 -4.56 3.90
C ARG A 143 -18.17 -5.10 3.76
N GLN A 144 -18.96 -4.53 2.86
CA GLN A 144 -20.34 -4.96 2.65
C GLN A 144 -20.41 -6.33 1.97
N ALA A 145 -19.48 -6.65 1.08
CA ALA A 145 -19.29 -7.99 0.56
C ALA A 145 -19.03 -9.00 1.69
N ALA A 146 -18.09 -8.69 2.59
CA ALA A 146 -17.81 -9.54 3.75
C ALA A 146 -19.02 -9.69 4.70
N ASN A 147 -19.81 -8.64 4.88
CA ASN A 147 -20.97 -8.64 5.77
C ASN A 147 -22.16 -9.43 5.22
N HIS A 148 -22.32 -9.46 3.89
CA HIS A 148 -23.48 -10.03 3.22
C HIS A 148 -23.21 -11.40 2.58
N GLY A 149 -21.95 -11.77 2.36
CA GLY A 149 -21.51 -13.10 1.92
C GLY A 149 -22.21 -13.58 0.65
N ASP A 150 -22.87 -14.73 0.73
CA ASP A 150 -23.64 -15.38 -0.33
C ASP A 150 -24.77 -14.53 -0.95
N ARG A 151 -25.24 -13.49 -0.24
CA ARG A 151 -26.22 -12.52 -0.75
C ARG A 151 -25.58 -11.34 -1.45
N TYR A 152 -24.27 -11.16 -1.36
CA TYR A 152 -23.54 -10.12 -2.07
C TYR A 152 -23.04 -10.63 -3.41
N TRP A 153 -23.32 -9.85 -4.45
CA TRP A 153 -22.95 -10.17 -5.81
C TRP A 153 -22.17 -9.02 -6.43
N LEU A 154 -21.11 -9.36 -7.15
CA LEU A 154 -20.37 -8.43 -7.98
C LEU A 154 -20.71 -8.70 -9.44
N TYR A 155 -21.38 -7.76 -10.08
CA TYR A 155 -21.75 -7.82 -11.50
C TYR A 155 -20.78 -6.95 -12.28
N ILE A 156 -20.06 -7.56 -13.21
CA ILE A 156 -19.07 -6.88 -14.04
C ILE A 156 -19.51 -7.01 -15.48
N VAL A 157 -19.73 -5.87 -16.14
CA VAL A 157 -20.07 -5.83 -17.55
C VAL A 157 -18.85 -5.39 -18.33
N TYR A 158 -18.32 -6.31 -19.13
CA TYR A 158 -17.23 -6.05 -20.07
C TYR A 158 -17.77 -5.59 -21.41
N HIS A 159 -16.92 -4.96 -22.23
CA HIS A 159 -17.25 -4.56 -23.59
C HIS A 159 -18.46 -3.60 -23.68
N CYS A 160 -18.62 -2.70 -22.69
CA CYS A 160 -19.77 -1.79 -22.63
C CYS A 160 -19.94 -0.89 -23.87
N GLU A 161 -18.88 -0.58 -24.61
CA GLU A 161 -18.94 0.25 -25.83
C GLU A 161 -19.31 -0.53 -27.11
N THR A 162 -19.32 -1.87 -27.04
CA THR A 162 -19.60 -2.73 -28.19
C THR A 162 -20.74 -3.69 -27.87
N GLU A 163 -20.43 -4.90 -27.43
CA GLU A 163 -21.40 -5.92 -27.06
C GLU A 163 -21.23 -6.23 -25.56
N PRO A 164 -22.07 -5.63 -24.69
CA PRO A 164 -21.95 -5.78 -23.25
C PRO A 164 -22.05 -7.25 -22.82
N GLN A 165 -21.05 -7.73 -22.07
CA GLN A 165 -20.98 -9.10 -21.55
C GLN A 165 -21.00 -9.07 -20.03
N LEU A 166 -22.09 -9.54 -19.45
CA LEU A 166 -22.25 -9.63 -18.00
C LEU A 166 -21.49 -10.85 -17.45
N ARG A 167 -20.75 -10.63 -16.37
CA ARG A 167 -20.12 -11.62 -15.51
C ARG A 167 -20.60 -11.42 -14.09
N ARG A 168 -20.99 -12.49 -13.41
CA ARG A 168 -21.59 -12.42 -12.07
C ARG A 168 -20.75 -13.25 -11.12
N CYS A 169 -20.34 -12.64 -10.01
CA CYS A 169 -19.57 -13.32 -8.98
C CYS A 169 -20.37 -13.30 -7.68
N GLN A 170 -20.77 -14.48 -7.20
CA GLN A 170 -21.39 -14.63 -5.88
C GLN A 170 -20.30 -14.65 -4.81
N ASP A 171 -20.54 -13.96 -3.71
CA ASP A 171 -19.60 -13.84 -2.60
C ASP A 171 -18.16 -13.52 -3.07
N PRO A 172 -17.93 -12.34 -3.65
CA PRO A 172 -16.59 -11.94 -4.10
C PRO A 172 -15.58 -11.89 -2.93
N PHE A 173 -16.04 -11.81 -1.68
CA PHE A 173 -15.16 -11.82 -0.53
C PHE A 173 -14.53 -13.21 -0.32
N GLU A 174 -15.33 -14.28 -0.41
CA GLU A 174 -14.83 -15.65 -0.32
C GLU A 174 -14.14 -16.11 -1.62
N THR A 175 -14.69 -15.77 -2.78
CA THR A 175 -14.30 -16.37 -4.06
C THR A 175 -13.12 -15.68 -4.77
N LEU A 176 -12.87 -14.39 -4.48
CA LEU A 176 -11.84 -13.59 -5.17
C LEU A 176 -10.68 -13.16 -4.27
N THR A 177 -10.48 -13.82 -3.12
CA THR A 177 -9.51 -13.35 -2.12
C THR A 177 -8.06 -13.77 -2.39
N GLU A 178 -7.24 -12.78 -2.78
CA GLU A 178 -5.95 -12.53 -2.12
C GLU A 178 -6.20 -11.51 -0.98
N LYS A 179 -6.06 -11.96 0.28
CA LYS A 179 -6.47 -11.22 1.49
C LYS A 179 -5.72 -9.89 1.65
N ALA A 180 -6.36 -8.77 1.30
CA ALA A 180 -5.88 -7.42 1.57
C ALA A 180 -6.88 -6.61 2.42
N THR A 181 -6.35 -5.81 3.36
CA THR A 181 -7.13 -4.88 4.19
C THR A 181 -7.17 -3.51 3.51
N GLY A 182 -8.30 -3.11 2.91
CA GLY A 182 -8.41 -1.81 2.21
C GLY A 182 -9.41 -1.81 1.05
N SER A 183 -9.24 -0.89 0.10
CA SER A 183 -9.79 -1.10 -1.25
C SER A 183 -9.07 -2.28 -1.89
N ILE A 184 -9.81 -3.11 -2.61
CA ILE A 184 -9.26 -4.29 -3.27
C ILE A 184 -9.41 -4.14 -4.77
N ARG A 185 -8.35 -4.48 -5.49
CA ARG A 185 -8.38 -4.62 -6.93
C ARG A 185 -8.47 -6.09 -7.27
N ILE A 186 -9.43 -6.43 -8.12
CA ILE A 186 -9.71 -7.78 -8.55
C ILE A 186 -9.25 -7.91 -10.01
N ASN A 187 -8.37 -8.87 -10.29
CA ASN A 187 -7.86 -9.10 -11.64
C ASN A 187 -8.93 -9.72 -12.54
N ALA A 188 -8.96 -9.33 -13.81
CA ALA A 188 -9.89 -9.88 -14.80
C ALA A 188 -9.79 -11.42 -14.90
N GLY A 189 -8.59 -11.99 -14.80
CA GLY A 189 -8.40 -13.43 -14.82
C GLY A 189 -9.09 -14.16 -13.66
N ASP A 190 -9.10 -13.58 -12.47
CA ASP A 190 -9.80 -14.14 -11.30
C ASP A 190 -11.31 -14.03 -11.46
N ILE A 191 -11.79 -12.90 -11.96
CA ILE A 191 -13.21 -12.68 -12.29
C ILE A 191 -13.66 -13.75 -13.27
N MET A 192 -12.96 -13.93 -14.38
CA MET A 192 -13.35 -14.87 -15.43
C MET A 192 -13.37 -16.33 -14.96
N ARG A 193 -12.57 -16.69 -13.94
CA ARG A 193 -12.57 -18.03 -13.33
C ARG A 193 -13.69 -18.25 -12.32
N ASN A 194 -14.07 -17.21 -11.59
CA ASN A 194 -15.01 -17.31 -10.45
C ASN A 194 -16.36 -16.64 -10.74
N SER A 195 -16.68 -16.39 -12.01
CA SER A 195 -17.96 -15.81 -12.42
C SER A 195 -18.67 -16.65 -13.45
N ASP A 196 -19.99 -16.64 -13.38
CA ASP A 196 -20.87 -17.19 -14.40
C ASP A 196 -21.31 -16.10 -15.40
N VAL A 197 -21.70 -16.56 -16.60
CA VAL A 197 -22.26 -15.73 -17.69
C VAL A 197 -23.77 -15.64 -17.49
#